data_AF-A0A7S1NF82-F1
#
_entry.id   AF-A0A7S1NF82-F1
#
_cell.length_a   1.000
_cell.length_b   1.000
_cell.length_c   1.000
_cell.angle_alpha   90.00
_cell.angle_beta   90.00
_cell.angle_gamma   90.00
#
_symmetry.space_group_name_H-M   'P 1'
#
loop_
_entity.id
_entity.type
_entity.pdbx_description
1 polymer ?
#
loop_
_entity_poly.entity_id
_entity_poly.type
_entity_poly.pdbx_seq_one_letter_code
_entity_poly.pdbx_strand_id
1 'polypeptide(L)'
;GAFGRGTGPRPQPGPRPAGRAKDPPRTIPLACTLEELFTGVTRKYKLSKTLTDPMGNAMQLEKVLQIEVQAGWRQGTKITFEREGDEAPDRIPADLIFVIEEAEHDRFRRDGSDLVYTHKISLTQALSGCEFEVEHLDGSMVPVVIDYVVSPSTEVKIKGRGMPSKKGPGNLIVKFDIEFPARLKSKEQVAFLRDGPFGL
;
A
#
# COMPACT_ATOMS: atom_id res chain seq x y z
N GLY A 1 -23.02 -71.39 -36.74
CA GLY A 1 -22.70 -70.94 -35.38
C GLY A 1 -22.64 -69.43 -35.35
N ALA A 2 -23.40 -68.79 -34.47
CA ALA A 2 -23.35 -67.35 -34.24
C ALA A 2 -23.46 -67.11 -32.73
N PHE A 3 -22.41 -66.55 -32.14
CA PHE A 3 -22.28 -66.28 -30.70
C PHE A 3 -22.97 -64.95 -30.35
N GLY A 4 -24.01 -65.00 -29.50
CA GLY A 4 -24.61 -63.81 -28.89
C GLY A 4 -23.77 -63.32 -27.72
N ARG A 5 -23.27 -62.08 -27.77
CA ARG A 5 -22.62 -61.41 -26.63
C ARG A 5 -23.68 -60.64 -25.84
N GLY A 6 -23.98 -61.11 -24.63
CA GLY A 6 -24.82 -60.41 -23.68
C GLY A 6 -24.13 -59.16 -23.13
N THR A 7 -24.75 -58.00 -23.31
CA THR A 7 -24.37 -56.75 -22.66
C THR A 7 -25.02 -56.68 -21.28
N GLY A 8 -24.28 -57.06 -20.23
CA GLY A 8 -24.68 -56.80 -18.86
C GLY A 8 -24.60 -55.29 -18.54
N PRO A 9 -25.48 -54.74 -17.70
CA PRO A 9 -25.44 -53.32 -17.34
C PRO A 9 -24.16 -52.99 -16.55
N ARG A 10 -23.49 -51.90 -16.95
CA ARG A 10 -22.35 -51.33 -16.23
C ARG A 10 -22.80 -50.89 -14.83
N PRO A 11 -22.03 -51.19 -13.76
CA PRO A 11 -22.30 -50.63 -12.44
C PRO A 11 -22.12 -49.10 -12.47
N GLN A 12 -23.06 -48.37 -11.87
CA GLN A 12 -22.94 -46.92 -11.70
C GLN A 12 -21.83 -46.60 -10.69
N PRO A 13 -21.04 -45.54 -10.91
CA PRO A 13 -20.09 -45.08 -9.90
C PRO A 13 -20.86 -44.61 -8.66
N GLY A 14 -20.50 -45.14 -7.49
CA GLY A 14 -21.06 -44.72 -6.21
C GLY A 14 -20.80 -43.23 -5.92
N PRO A 15 -21.56 -42.62 -5.00
CA PRO A 15 -21.38 -41.22 -4.64
C PRO A 15 -19.97 -40.98 -4.12
N ARG A 16 -19.28 -39.99 -4.68
CA ARG A 16 -17.99 -39.52 -4.14
C ARG A 16 -18.22 -39.06 -2.70
N PRO A 17 -17.36 -39.43 -1.73
CA PRO A 17 -17.46 -38.88 -0.38
C PRO A 17 -17.38 -37.36 -0.49
N ALA A 18 -18.38 -36.66 0.05
CA ALA A 18 -18.37 -35.21 0.14
C ALA A 18 -17.12 -34.82 0.94
N GLY A 19 -16.17 -34.14 0.30
CA GLY A 19 -14.98 -33.63 0.98
C GLY A 19 -15.40 -32.74 2.15
N ARG A 20 -14.66 -32.79 3.25
CA ARG A 20 -14.90 -31.93 4.42
C ARG A 20 -15.03 -30.47 3.96
N ALA A 21 -16.10 -29.81 4.38
CA ALA A 21 -16.33 -28.41 4.03
C ALA A 21 -15.26 -27.52 4.69
N LYS A 22 -14.69 -26.60 3.90
CA LYS A 22 -13.74 -25.59 4.39
C LYS A 22 -14.51 -24.33 4.78
N ASP A 23 -14.26 -23.83 5.98
CA ASP A 23 -14.86 -22.57 6.44
C ASP A 23 -14.36 -21.38 5.59
N PRO A 24 -15.18 -20.32 5.40
CA PRO A 24 -14.81 -19.18 4.57
C PRO A 24 -13.56 -18.46 5.13
N PRO A 25 -12.67 -17.95 4.26
CA PRO A 25 -11.45 -17.29 4.70
C PRO A 25 -11.76 -15.99 5.46
N ARG A 26 -11.00 -15.74 6.53
CA ARG A 26 -11.10 -14.51 7.31
C ARG A 26 -10.05 -13.52 6.82
N THR A 27 -10.51 -12.33 6.44
CA THR A 27 -9.62 -11.25 5.98
C THR A 27 -9.36 -10.25 7.10
N ILE A 28 -8.10 -9.91 7.33
CA ILE A 28 -7.66 -8.98 8.39
C ILE A 28 -6.84 -7.86 7.73
N PRO A 29 -7.23 -6.58 7.87
CA PRO A 29 -6.44 -5.48 7.36
C PRO A 29 -5.16 -5.31 8.19
N LEU A 30 -4.04 -5.06 7.51
CA LEU A 30 -2.75 -4.76 8.11
C LEU A 30 -2.32 -3.36 7.66
N ALA A 31 -2.66 -2.36 8.48
CA ALA A 31 -2.32 -0.97 8.23
C ALA A 31 -0.81 -0.74 8.36
N CYS A 32 -0.14 -0.42 7.26
CA CYS A 32 1.30 -0.20 7.17
C CYS A 32 1.61 1.23 6.73
N THR A 33 2.60 1.85 7.37
CA THR A 33 3.06 3.19 6.97
C THR A 33 3.97 3.13 5.74
N LEU A 34 4.23 4.26 5.09
CA LEU A 34 5.11 4.31 3.94
C LEU A 34 6.56 3.92 4.30
N GLU A 35 7.03 4.26 5.49
CA GLU A 35 8.36 3.91 6.01
C GLU A 35 8.51 2.40 6.21
N GLU A 36 7.47 1.76 6.77
CA GLU A 36 7.40 0.30 6.92
C GLU A 36 7.37 -0.39 5.55
N LEU A 37 6.63 0.16 4.59
CA LEU A 37 6.60 -0.35 3.22
C LEU A 37 7.88 -0.01 2.43
N PHE A 38 8.69 0.95 2.88
CA PHE A 38 9.95 1.32 2.26
C PHE A 38 11.09 0.40 2.71
N THR A 39 11.19 0.11 4.01
CA THR A 39 12.27 -0.71 4.57
C THR A 39 11.89 -2.19 4.73
N GLY A 40 10.60 -2.48 4.88
CA GLY A 40 10.09 -3.79 5.30
C GLY A 40 10.05 -3.92 6.82
N VAL A 41 9.05 -4.63 7.34
CA VAL A 41 8.86 -4.80 8.79
C VAL A 41 8.29 -6.18 9.10
N THR A 42 8.68 -6.77 10.23
CA THR A 42 8.05 -7.99 10.75
C THR A 42 7.07 -7.63 11.86
N ARG A 43 5.79 -7.92 11.68
CA ARG A 43 4.74 -7.70 12.67
C ARG A 43 4.28 -9.01 13.29
N LYS A 44 4.01 -9.00 14.60
CA LYS A 44 3.45 -10.15 15.32
C LYS A 44 1.95 -9.96 15.47
N TYR A 45 1.16 -10.95 15.08
CA TYR A 45 -0.28 -10.97 15.26
C TYR A 45 -0.66 -12.09 16.22
N LYS A 46 -1.29 -11.74 17.35
CA LYS A 46 -1.79 -12.71 18.32
C LYS A 46 -3.17 -13.20 17.87
N LEU A 47 -3.24 -14.47 17.52
CA LEU A 47 -4.43 -15.19 17.13
C LEU A 47 -4.94 -16.01 18.32
N SER A 48 -6.23 -15.95 18.60
CA SER A 48 -6.91 -16.97 19.43
C SER A 48 -7.75 -17.84 18.51
N LYS A 49 -7.48 -19.15 18.50
CA LYS A 49 -8.28 -20.14 17.76
C LYS A 49 -8.96 -21.10 18.73
N THR A 50 -10.16 -21.54 18.38
CA THR A 50 -10.93 -22.52 19.16
C THR A 50 -10.74 -23.91 18.56
N LEU A 51 -10.32 -24.86 19.39
CA LEU A 51 -10.24 -26.28 19.07
C LEU A 51 -11.45 -27.00 19.67
N THR A 52 -12.29 -27.59 18.84
CA THR A 52 -13.46 -28.36 19.28
C THR A 52 -13.18 -29.85 19.14
N ASP A 53 -13.39 -30.63 20.20
CA ASP A 53 -13.23 -32.09 20.18
C ASP A 53 -14.50 -32.81 19.65
N PRO A 54 -14.44 -34.12 19.34
CA PRO A 54 -15.60 -34.90 18.94
C PRO A 54 -16.70 -35.06 20.01
N MET A 55 -16.41 -34.74 21.27
CA MET A 55 -17.37 -34.74 22.37
C MET A 55 -18.08 -33.39 22.54
N GLY A 56 -17.72 -32.37 21.73
CA GLY A 56 -18.29 -31.03 21.77
C GLY A 56 -17.62 -30.08 22.76
N ASN A 57 -16.52 -30.47 23.41
CA ASN A 57 -15.75 -29.57 24.27
C ASN A 57 -14.89 -28.64 23.42
N ALA A 58 -14.87 -27.36 23.79
CA ALA A 58 -14.07 -26.34 23.13
C ALA A 58 -12.93 -25.88 24.04
N MET A 59 -11.72 -25.77 23.47
CA MET A 59 -10.54 -25.20 24.11
C MET A 59 -10.03 -24.02 23.28
N GLN A 60 -9.68 -22.90 23.93
CA GLN A 60 -8.99 -21.81 23.24
C GLN A 60 -7.47 -22.01 23.26
N LEU A 61 -6.85 -21.83 22.09
CA LEU A 61 -5.41 -21.86 21.90
C LEU A 61 -4.95 -20.51 21.36
N GLU A 62 -4.02 -19.88 22.07
CA GLU A 62 -3.36 -18.67 21.59
C GLU A 62 -2.13 -19.04 20.74
N LYS A 63 -1.99 -18.39 19.59
CA LYS A 63 -0.85 -18.55 18.68
C LYS A 63 -0.38 -17.18 18.20
N VAL A 64 0.93 -17.00 18.06
CA VAL A 64 1.49 -15.76 17.50
C VAL A 64 1.94 -16.05 16.07
N LEU A 65 1.37 -15.33 15.11
CA LEU A 65 1.78 -15.35 13.72
C LEU A 65 2.80 -14.24 13.47
N GLN A 66 3.89 -14.55 12.78
CA GLN A 66 4.86 -13.56 12.31
C GLN A 66 4.56 -13.22 10.86
N ILE A 67 4.23 -11.96 10.61
CA ILE A 67 3.89 -11.43 9.29
C ILE A 67 5.08 -10.59 8.83
N GLU A 68 5.75 -11.07 7.79
CA GLU A 68 6.89 -10.37 7.19
C GLU A 68 6.41 -9.50 6.02
N VAL A 69 6.34 -8.20 6.27
CA VAL A 69 6.01 -7.20 5.24
C VAL A 69 7.28 -6.85 4.50
N GLN A 70 7.33 -7.18 3.20
CA GLN A 70 8.50 -6.91 2.38
C GLN A 70 8.49 -5.48 1.85
N ALA A 71 9.69 -4.90 1.70
CA ALA A 71 9.89 -3.61 1.08
C ALA A 71 9.25 -3.56 -0.34
N GLY A 72 8.54 -2.48 -0.63
CA GLY A 72 7.91 -2.22 -1.91
C GLY A 72 6.55 -2.87 -2.12
N TRP A 73 6.04 -3.61 -1.12
CA TRP A 73 4.66 -4.12 -1.18
C TRP A 73 3.65 -2.99 -1.36
N ARG A 74 2.59 -3.31 -2.09
CA ARG A 74 1.54 -2.36 -2.48
C ARG A 74 0.28 -2.65 -1.68
N GLN A 75 -0.58 -1.64 -1.57
CA GLN A 75 -1.92 -1.82 -1.05
C GLN A 75 -2.63 -2.99 -1.75
N GLY A 76 -3.33 -3.81 -0.96
CA GLY A 76 -4.04 -4.99 -1.43
C GLY A 76 -3.19 -6.27 -1.53
N THR A 77 -1.89 -6.21 -1.23
CA THR A 77 -1.03 -7.42 -1.17
C THR A 77 -1.56 -8.35 -0.07
N LYS A 78 -1.74 -9.64 -0.40
CA LYS A 78 -2.34 -10.64 0.49
C LYS A 78 -1.29 -11.60 1.03
N ILE A 79 -1.32 -11.85 2.33
CA ILE A 79 -0.50 -12.83 3.03
C ILE A 79 -1.46 -13.87 3.63
N THR A 80 -1.36 -15.11 3.18
CA THR A 80 -2.28 -16.18 3.58
C THR A 80 -1.60 -17.13 4.54
N PHE A 81 -2.21 -17.33 5.71
CA PHE A 81 -1.89 -18.40 6.64
C PHE A 81 -2.98 -19.46 6.55
N GLU A 82 -2.63 -20.60 5.97
CA GLU A 82 -3.58 -21.67 5.71
C GLU A 82 -4.02 -22.35 7.01
N ARG A 83 -5.33 -22.62 7.12
CA ARG A 83 -5.92 -23.40 8.23
C ARG A 83 -5.61 -22.87 9.64
N GLU A 84 -5.42 -21.56 9.79
CA GLU A 84 -5.26 -20.91 11.09
C GLU A 84 -6.59 -20.44 11.71
N GLY A 85 -7.74 -20.81 11.12
CA GLY A 85 -9.06 -20.59 11.72
C GLY A 85 -9.38 -21.53 12.89
N ASP A 86 -10.63 -21.46 13.34
CA ASP A 86 -11.16 -22.41 14.32
C ASP A 86 -11.18 -23.83 13.74
N GLU A 87 -10.96 -24.82 14.60
CA GLU A 87 -10.79 -26.22 14.22
C GLU A 87 -11.89 -27.08 14.84
N ALA A 88 -12.56 -27.88 14.01
CA ALA A 88 -13.60 -28.81 14.42
C ALA A 88 -13.43 -30.15 13.67
N PRO A 89 -13.87 -31.29 14.23
CA PRO A 89 -13.54 -32.62 13.70
C PRO A 89 -14.00 -32.86 12.25
N ASP A 90 -15.12 -32.25 11.87
CA ASP A 90 -15.77 -32.42 10.55
C ASP A 90 -15.50 -31.26 9.57
N ARG A 91 -14.66 -30.29 9.93
CA ARG A 91 -14.41 -29.08 9.13
C ARG A 91 -12.93 -28.85 8.88
N ILE A 92 -12.61 -28.28 7.74
CA ILE A 92 -11.26 -27.78 7.46
C ILE A 92 -11.20 -26.34 7.98
N PRO A 93 -10.24 -25.99 8.85
CA PRO A 93 -10.13 -24.63 9.38
C PRO A 93 -10.02 -23.59 8.26
N ALA A 94 -10.59 -22.42 8.52
CA ALA A 94 -10.50 -21.27 7.62
C ALA A 94 -9.05 -20.81 7.43
N ASP A 95 -8.77 -20.17 6.29
CA ASP A 95 -7.50 -19.46 6.11
C ASP A 95 -7.61 -18.05 6.72
N LEU A 96 -6.50 -17.56 7.25
CA LEU A 96 -6.36 -16.17 7.64
C LEU A 96 -5.61 -15.42 6.53
N ILE A 97 -6.23 -14.40 5.98
CA ILE A 97 -5.67 -13.58 4.91
C ILE A 97 -5.43 -12.18 5.47
N PHE A 98 -4.16 -11.82 5.64
CA PHE A 98 -3.78 -10.44 5.94
C PHE A 98 -3.70 -9.66 4.64
N VAL A 99 -4.28 -8.45 4.61
CA VAL A 99 -4.27 -7.58 3.44
C VAL A 99 -3.57 -6.29 3.82
N ILE A 100 -2.51 -5.94 3.09
CA ILE A 100 -1.81 -4.67 3.31
C ILE A 100 -2.75 -3.51 2.99
N GLU A 101 -2.92 -2.64 3.98
CA GLU A 101 -3.57 -1.35 3.83
C GLU A 101 -2.51 -0.28 4.02
N GLU A 102 -2.39 0.62 3.06
CA GLU A 102 -1.44 1.73 3.16
C GLU A 102 -2.07 2.82 4.02
N ALA A 103 -1.38 3.20 5.10
CA ALA A 103 -1.79 4.31 5.93
C ALA A 103 -1.52 5.64 5.22
N GLU A 104 -2.41 6.61 5.42
CA GLU A 104 -2.16 7.99 4.98
C GLU A 104 -0.91 8.53 5.69
N HIS A 105 -0.12 9.31 4.94
CA HIS A 105 1.12 9.89 5.43
C HIS A 105 1.08 11.41 5.23
N ASP A 106 1.53 12.16 6.24
CA ASP A 106 1.38 13.62 6.28
C ASP A 106 2.13 14.36 5.15
N ARG A 107 3.35 13.91 4.82
CA ARG A 107 4.21 14.53 3.80
C ARG A 107 4.10 13.92 2.41
N PHE A 108 3.94 12.60 2.31
CA PHE A 108 4.05 11.87 1.05
C PHE A 108 2.75 11.19 0.69
N ARG A 109 2.46 11.19 -0.61
CA ARG A 109 1.44 10.34 -1.21
C ARG A 109 2.11 9.39 -2.18
N ARG A 110 1.85 8.10 -2.05
CA ARG A 110 2.37 7.12 -3.00
C ARG A 110 1.56 7.14 -4.29
N ASP A 111 2.27 7.08 -5.42
CA ASP A 111 1.68 6.83 -6.73
C ASP A 111 2.42 5.66 -7.41
N GLY A 112 1.89 4.45 -7.19
CA GLY A 112 2.51 3.21 -7.64
C GLY A 112 3.86 2.95 -6.97
N SER A 113 4.94 3.30 -7.68
CA SER A 113 6.32 3.21 -7.17
C SER A 113 6.95 4.59 -6.94
N ASP A 114 6.31 5.66 -7.40
CA ASP A 114 6.76 7.02 -7.18
C ASP A 114 6.17 7.55 -5.86
N LEU A 115 6.86 8.52 -5.25
CA LEU A 115 6.41 9.25 -4.06
C LEU A 115 6.13 10.69 -4.48
N VAL A 116 4.97 11.21 -4.13
CA VAL A 116 4.57 12.59 -4.41
C VAL A 116 4.67 13.39 -3.12
N TYR A 117 5.45 14.47 -3.16
CA TYR A 117 5.60 15.44 -2.08
C TYR A 117 5.06 16.78 -2.54
N THR A 118 4.20 17.43 -1.74
CA THR A 118 3.69 18.76 -2.05
C THR A 118 4.40 19.78 -1.19
N HIS A 119 5.25 20.59 -1.81
CA HIS A 119 5.97 21.67 -1.14
C HIS A 119 5.19 22.98 -1.26
N LYS A 120 4.98 23.64 -0.12
CA LYS A 120 4.32 24.95 -0.08
C LYS A 120 5.36 26.04 -0.25
N ILE A 121 5.15 26.92 -1.22
CA ILE A 121 6.05 28.04 -1.50
C ILE A 121 5.25 29.34 -1.65
N SER A 122 5.88 30.45 -1.31
CA SER A 122 5.30 31.77 -1.57
C SER A 122 5.37 32.12 -3.07
N LEU A 123 4.50 33.02 -3.54
CA LEU A 123 4.60 33.56 -4.90
C LEU A 123 5.98 34.15 -5.21
N THR A 124 6.63 34.80 -4.24
CA THR A 124 7.98 35.35 -4.42
C THR A 124 8.97 34.24 -4.71
N GLN A 125 8.98 33.17 -3.90
CA GLN A 125 9.83 32.00 -4.12
C GLN A 125 9.54 31.31 -5.45
N ALA A 126 8.27 31.23 -5.85
CA ALA A 126 7.90 30.68 -7.14
C ALA A 126 8.46 31.48 -8.31
N LEU A 127 8.61 32.80 -8.18
CA LEU A 127 9.14 33.68 -9.23
C LEU A 127 10.67 33.83 -9.20
N SER A 128 11.28 33.84 -8.01
CA SER A 128 12.71 34.09 -7.82
C SER A 128 13.57 32.84 -7.72
N GLY A 129 12.95 31.66 -7.67
CA GLY A 129 13.61 30.41 -7.30
C GLY A 129 13.56 30.15 -5.79
N CYS A 130 13.78 28.89 -5.42
CA CYS A 130 13.79 28.42 -4.04
C CYS A 130 14.75 27.26 -3.82
N GLU A 131 15.24 27.17 -2.59
CA GLU A 131 16.07 26.07 -2.10
C GLU A 131 15.44 25.52 -0.83
N PHE A 132 15.27 24.20 -0.76
CA PHE A 132 14.69 23.53 0.40
C PHE A 132 15.19 22.09 0.48
N GLU A 133 14.98 21.47 1.63
CA GLU A 133 15.30 20.06 1.85
C GLU A 133 14.03 19.26 2.12
N VAL A 134 13.95 18.06 1.55
CA VAL A 134 12.86 17.12 1.79
C VAL A 134 13.37 15.99 2.68
N GLU A 135 12.79 15.84 3.86
CA GLU A 135 13.02 14.69 4.74
C GLU A 135 12.34 13.45 4.15
N HIS A 136 13.15 12.53 3.62
CA HIS A 136 12.73 11.30 2.97
C HIS A 136 12.26 10.23 3.99
N LEU A 137 11.67 9.13 3.52
CA LEU A 137 11.16 8.03 4.34
C LEU A 137 12.27 7.27 5.10
N ASP A 138 13.51 7.35 4.64
CA ASP A 138 14.68 6.77 5.31
C ASP A 138 15.32 7.74 6.33
N GLY A 139 14.73 8.92 6.53
CA GLY A 139 15.26 9.99 7.37
C GLY A 139 16.38 10.81 6.72
N SER A 140 16.75 10.55 5.46
CA SER A 140 17.73 11.35 4.74
C SER A 140 17.13 12.66 4.25
N MET A 141 17.93 13.73 4.28
CA MET A 141 17.55 15.04 3.72
C MET A 141 17.94 15.10 2.24
N VAL A 142 16.96 15.36 1.37
CA VAL A 142 17.17 15.49 -0.07
C VAL A 142 17.12 16.98 -0.44
N PRO A 143 18.25 17.62 -0.78
CA PRO A 143 18.26 19.02 -1.18
C PRO A 143 17.65 19.19 -2.57
N VAL A 144 16.82 20.22 -2.72
CA VAL A 144 16.16 20.60 -3.97
C VAL A 144 16.42 22.08 -4.19
N VAL A 145 17.05 22.38 -5.33
CA VAL A 145 17.38 23.75 -5.76
C VAL A 145 16.63 24.03 -7.06
N ILE A 146 15.91 25.14 -7.09
CA ILE A 146 15.14 25.60 -8.24
C ILE A 146 15.52 27.04 -8.52
N ASP A 147 16.14 27.27 -9.67
CA ASP A 147 16.63 28.57 -10.13
C ASP A 147 15.75 29.19 -11.24
N TYR A 148 14.59 28.59 -11.50
CA TYR A 148 13.64 29.01 -12.51
C TYR A 148 12.23 29.23 -11.94
N VAL A 149 11.37 29.86 -12.74
CA VAL A 149 9.98 30.14 -12.35
C VAL A 149 9.18 28.85 -12.20
N VAL A 150 8.57 28.67 -11.03
CA VAL A 150 7.70 27.55 -10.70
C VAL A 150 6.24 27.93 -10.99
N SER A 151 5.59 27.13 -11.81
CA SER A 151 4.14 27.20 -12.04
C SER A 151 3.41 26.19 -11.14
N PRO A 152 2.09 26.36 -10.89
CA PRO A 152 1.30 25.34 -10.18
C PRO A 152 1.31 23.96 -10.83
N SER A 153 1.61 23.88 -12.14
CA SER A 153 1.74 22.64 -12.90
C SER A 153 3.17 22.09 -12.94
N THR A 154 4.15 22.81 -12.39
CA THR A 154 5.54 22.38 -12.41
C THR A 154 5.71 21.18 -11.50
N GLU A 155 6.38 20.14 -12.02
CA GLU A 155 6.75 18.95 -11.26
C GLU A 155 8.26 18.73 -11.36
N VAL A 156 8.93 18.64 -10.21
CA VAL A 156 10.36 18.33 -10.15
C VAL A 156 10.53 16.85 -9.82
N LYS A 157 11.23 16.12 -10.69
CA LYS A 157 11.43 14.68 -10.56
C LYS A 157 12.85 14.34 -10.12
N ILE A 158 12.98 13.74 -8.93
CA ILE A 158 14.24 13.24 -8.39
C ILE A 158 14.28 11.72 -8.57
N LYS A 159 15.18 11.26 -9.44
CA LYS A 159 15.28 9.84 -9.82
C LYS A 159 15.76 8.97 -8.65
N GLY A 160 15.18 7.78 -8.53
CA GLY A 160 15.62 6.76 -7.58
C GLY A 160 15.29 7.05 -6.11
N ARG A 161 14.47 8.08 -5.84
CA ARG A 161 14.03 8.47 -4.49
C ARG A 161 12.54 8.13 -4.23
N GLY A 162 11.95 7.21 -4.99
CA GLY A 162 10.60 6.69 -4.74
C GLY A 162 10.60 5.41 -3.91
N MET A 163 9.49 4.68 -3.94
CA MET A 163 9.35 3.39 -3.27
C MET A 163 10.17 2.30 -3.97
N PRO A 164 10.74 1.34 -3.23
CA PRO A 164 11.43 0.21 -3.82
C PRO A 164 10.46 -0.66 -4.63
N SER A 165 10.97 -1.25 -5.70
CA SER A 165 10.22 -2.19 -6.53
C SER A 165 11.15 -3.20 -7.17
N LYS A 166 10.60 -4.32 -7.68
CA LYS A 166 11.37 -5.35 -8.40
C LYS A 166 12.13 -4.81 -9.62
N LYS A 167 11.68 -3.70 -10.21
CA LYS A 167 12.30 -3.06 -11.39
C LYS A 167 13.31 -1.97 -11.01
N GLY A 168 13.55 -1.74 -9.72
CA GLY A 168 14.30 -0.61 -9.19
C GLY A 168 13.43 0.38 -8.43
N PRO A 169 14.02 1.31 -7.67
CA PRO A 169 13.29 2.33 -6.95
C PRO A 169 12.58 3.27 -7.93
N GLY A 170 11.37 3.73 -7.55
CA GLY A 170 10.70 4.80 -8.27
C GLY A 170 11.37 6.16 -8.03
N ASN A 171 10.60 7.22 -8.22
CA ASN A 171 11.06 8.60 -8.17
C ASN A 171 10.34 9.38 -7.09
N LEU A 172 10.99 10.42 -6.57
CA LEU A 172 10.32 11.46 -5.80
C LEU A 172 9.85 12.55 -6.75
N ILE A 173 8.56 12.84 -6.75
CA ILE A 173 7.91 13.88 -7.55
C ILE A 173 7.53 15.01 -6.59
N VAL A 174 8.18 16.16 -6.72
CA VAL A 174 7.85 17.35 -5.96
C VAL A 174 6.88 18.19 -6.76
N LYS A 175 5.69 18.41 -6.18
CA LYS A 175 4.68 19.35 -6.65
C LYS A 175 4.71 20.60 -5.78
N PHE A 176 4.22 21.71 -6.32
CA PHE A 176 4.23 22.98 -5.62
C PHE A 176 2.82 23.49 -5.38
N ASP A 177 2.56 23.88 -4.15
CA ASP A 177 1.37 24.64 -3.76
C ASP A 177 1.81 26.08 -3.53
N ILE A 178 1.38 26.98 -4.43
CA ILE A 178 1.85 28.37 -4.45
C ILE A 178 0.87 29.23 -3.64
N GLU A 179 1.36 29.76 -2.53
CA GLU A 179 0.59 30.65 -1.68
C GLU A 179 0.66 32.08 -2.22
N PHE A 180 -0.48 32.55 -2.74
CA PHE A 180 -0.65 33.92 -3.19
C PHE A 180 -0.95 34.86 -2.01
N PRO A 181 -0.35 36.07 -1.97
CA PRO A 181 -0.71 37.05 -0.97
C PRO A 181 -2.16 37.51 -1.19
N ALA A 182 -2.95 37.61 -0.12
CA ALA A 182 -4.35 38.04 -0.21
C ALA A 182 -4.52 39.44 -0.80
N ARG A 183 -3.55 40.33 -0.54
CA ARG A 183 -3.47 41.70 -1.07
C ARG A 183 -2.02 42.13 -1.18
N LEU A 184 -1.76 43.03 -2.13
CA LEU A 184 -0.49 43.76 -2.20
C LEU A 184 -0.52 44.93 -1.21
N LYS A 185 0.61 45.23 -0.55
CA LYS A 185 0.64 46.16 0.59
C LYS A 185 0.56 47.63 0.17
N SER A 186 1.03 47.99 -1.03
CA SER A 186 1.03 49.38 -1.50
C SER A 186 0.67 49.49 -2.99
N LYS A 187 0.14 50.66 -3.38
CA LYS A 187 -0.09 50.99 -4.80
C LYS A 187 1.21 51.01 -5.61
N GLU A 188 2.34 51.32 -4.97
CA GLU A 188 3.67 51.26 -5.59
C GLU A 188 4.06 49.83 -5.96
N GLN A 189 3.79 48.84 -5.09
CA GLN A 189 4.04 47.43 -5.41
C GLN A 189 3.17 46.97 -6.59
N VAL A 190 1.92 47.41 -6.65
CA VAL A 190 1.03 47.12 -7.79
C VAL A 190 1.58 47.72 -9.08
N ALA A 191 1.98 49.00 -9.05
CA ALA A 191 2.57 49.68 -10.20
C ALA A 191 3.88 49.02 -10.65
N PHE A 192 4.72 48.60 -9.70
CA PHE A 192 5.97 47.89 -9.99
C PHE A 192 5.74 46.54 -10.66
N LEU A 193 4.75 45.77 -10.21
CA LEU A 193 4.41 44.49 -10.85
C LEU A 193 3.75 44.68 -12.23
N ARG A 194 2.98 45.75 -12.44
CA ARG A 194 2.27 46.03 -13.70
C ARG A 194 3.17 46.67 -14.77
N ASP A 195 3.94 47.67 -14.39
CA ASP A 195 4.69 48.54 -15.31
C ASP A 195 6.20 48.24 -15.25
N GLY A 196 6.61 47.24 -14.46
CA GLY A 196 8.01 46.83 -14.29
C GLY A 196 8.59 46.07 -15.49
N PRO A 197 9.91 45.81 -15.48
CA PRO A 197 10.64 45.24 -16.62
C PRO A 197 10.40 43.72 -16.80
N PHE A 198 9.37 43.15 -16.16
CA PHE A 198 9.13 41.72 -16.13
C PHE A 198 8.47 41.17 -17.40
N GLY A 199 7.89 42.03 -18.25
CA GLY A 199 7.27 41.62 -19.51
C GLY A 199 6.15 40.58 -19.35
N LEU A 200 5.46 40.61 -18.20
CA LEU A 200 4.34 39.72 -17.84
C LEU A 200 3.02 40.13 -18.50
#